data_AF-A0A2D7VSE2-F1
#
_entry.id   AF-A0A2D7VSE2-F1
#
_cell.length_a   1.000
_cell.length_b   1.000
_cell.length_c   1.000
_cell.angle_alpha   90.00
_cell.angle_beta   90.00
_cell.angle_gamma   90.00
#
_symmetry.space_group_name_H-M   'P 1'
#
loop_
_entity.id
_entity.type
_entity.pdbx_description
1 polymer ?
#
loop_
_entity_poly.entity_id
_entity_poly.type
_entity_poly.pdbx_seq_one_letter_code
_entity_poly.pdbx_strand_id
1 'polypeptide(L)'
;MTPIPFLPEIFTGEHNEFSVAINPANPNMILFTRRIGDGKQKIYETYYRNKQWTEPKIASFSTDRDEIALFTPNGKTVYFGSERPIPGRPNKGNFDINIWKTEWNNENWSEPVPLPPHINKVQAEGEEWPLHNLSYFYTIDGSQFYTGSLVKGAKGMDIFTTTLTDGEFTPLEPLPAAVNTEEFWEYAPILSPDGNYLFTQVYQRDDGLGGDDIYVSKQDENGNWLPSKNLGPLVNSQQNECPAGFSPDGSYFLFFAPNNKNSNDPDAKGRPYIVKTAALQLDTLFK
;
A
#
# COMPACT_ATOMS: atom_id res chain seq x y z
N MET A 1 20.82 2.42 -13.30
CA MET A 1 19.67 2.57 -14.22
C MET A 1 18.69 3.50 -13.53
N THR A 2 18.19 4.52 -14.22
CA THR A 2 17.27 5.53 -13.66
C THR A 2 15.82 5.00 -13.68
N PRO A 3 14.99 5.34 -12.69
CA PRO A 3 13.55 5.04 -12.74
C PRO A 3 12.88 5.66 -13.96
N ILE A 4 11.86 4.98 -14.50
CA ILE A 4 11.03 5.48 -15.60
C ILE A 4 9.55 5.47 -15.20
N PRO A 5 8.70 6.35 -15.75
CA PRO A 5 7.27 6.32 -15.47
C PRO A 5 6.66 4.96 -15.82
N PHE A 6 5.81 4.44 -14.94
CA PHE A 6 5.05 3.22 -15.18
C PHE A 6 3.77 3.57 -15.94
N LEU A 7 3.50 2.88 -17.06
CA LEU A 7 2.32 3.07 -17.92
C LEU A 7 1.92 4.54 -18.13
N PRO A 8 2.79 5.38 -18.74
CA PRO A 8 2.55 6.82 -18.89
C PRO A 8 1.29 7.17 -19.69
N GLU A 9 0.76 6.25 -20.49
CA GLU A 9 -0.52 6.36 -21.20
C GLU A 9 -1.73 6.26 -20.25
N ILE A 10 -1.58 5.63 -19.09
CA ILE A 10 -2.61 5.51 -18.05
C ILE A 10 -2.40 6.56 -16.95
N PHE A 11 -1.15 6.75 -16.53
CA PHE A 11 -0.75 7.64 -15.46
C PHE A 11 -0.10 8.92 -16.01
N THR A 12 -0.96 9.78 -16.57
CA THR A 12 -0.55 11.01 -17.26
C THR A 12 -0.03 12.10 -16.32
N GLY A 13 -0.29 11.98 -15.01
CA GLY A 13 -0.01 13.01 -14.01
C GLY A 13 -1.14 14.05 -13.85
N GLU A 14 -2.25 13.89 -14.57
CA GLU A 14 -3.42 14.78 -14.47
C GLU A 14 -4.26 14.53 -13.21
N HIS A 15 -4.16 13.34 -12.63
CA HIS A 15 -4.90 12.91 -11.44
C HIS A 15 -3.95 12.62 -10.27
N ASN A 16 -4.50 12.56 -9.06
CA ASN A 16 -3.76 12.05 -7.91
C ASN A 16 -3.91 10.52 -7.89
N GLU A 17 -2.78 9.82 -7.88
CA GLU A 17 -2.71 8.36 -7.88
C GLU A 17 -2.03 7.91 -6.57
N PHE A 18 -2.54 6.86 -5.93
CA PHE A 18 -2.12 6.49 -4.58
C PHE A 18 -1.63 5.04 -4.44
N SER A 19 -2.12 4.13 -5.28
CA SER A 19 -1.73 2.71 -5.24
C SER A 19 -1.79 2.11 -6.63
N VAL A 20 -0.97 1.09 -6.90
CA VAL A 20 -1.03 0.25 -8.10
C VAL A 20 -0.83 -1.19 -7.67
N ALA A 21 -1.74 -2.07 -8.09
CA ALA A 21 -1.64 -3.51 -7.89
C ALA A 21 -1.77 -4.22 -9.22
N ILE A 22 -0.67 -4.85 -9.65
CA ILE A 22 -0.66 -5.77 -10.79
C ILE A 22 -1.19 -7.11 -10.29
N ASN A 23 -2.18 -7.68 -10.97
CA ASN A 23 -2.68 -8.99 -10.59
C ASN A 23 -1.58 -10.05 -10.82
N PRO A 24 -1.11 -10.76 -9.77
CA PRO A 24 0.02 -11.69 -9.87
C PRO A 24 -0.31 -12.94 -10.71
N ALA A 25 -1.58 -13.37 -10.74
CA ALA A 25 -2.02 -14.51 -11.55
C ALA A 25 -2.40 -14.11 -12.99
N ASN A 26 -2.69 -12.83 -13.23
CA ASN A 26 -3.00 -12.30 -14.55
C ASN A 26 -2.45 -10.87 -14.71
N PRO A 27 -1.18 -10.69 -15.10
CA PRO A 27 -0.55 -9.37 -15.20
C PRO A 27 -1.17 -8.43 -16.24
N ASN A 28 -2.14 -8.91 -17.04
CA ASN A 28 -2.95 -8.08 -17.94
C ASN A 28 -4.09 -7.36 -17.24
N MET A 29 -4.15 -7.40 -15.90
CA MET A 29 -5.15 -6.71 -15.10
C MET A 29 -4.44 -5.91 -14.00
N ILE A 30 -4.75 -4.61 -13.94
CA ILE A 30 -4.20 -3.70 -12.94
C ILE A 30 -5.36 -3.03 -12.23
N LEU A 31 -5.27 -2.99 -10.89
CA LEU A 31 -6.07 -2.12 -10.06
C LEU A 31 -5.22 -0.95 -9.57
N PHE A 32 -5.81 0.22 -9.41
CA PHE A 32 -5.11 1.38 -8.87
C PHE A 32 -6.08 2.37 -8.23
N THR A 33 -5.60 3.18 -7.29
CA THR A 33 -6.41 4.20 -6.63
C THR A 33 -6.18 5.55 -7.28
N ARG A 34 -7.27 6.20 -7.70
CA ARG A 34 -7.25 7.51 -8.35
C ARG A 34 -8.24 8.47 -7.69
N ARG A 35 -7.84 9.74 -7.58
CA ARG A 35 -8.72 10.87 -7.27
C ARG A 35 -8.69 11.89 -8.41
N ILE A 36 -9.87 12.16 -8.97
CA ILE A 36 -10.09 13.14 -10.04
C ILE A 36 -10.55 14.46 -9.43
N GLY A 37 -9.81 15.55 -9.68
CA GLY A 37 -10.09 16.87 -9.12
C GLY A 37 -10.23 16.84 -7.59
N ASP A 38 -11.25 17.54 -7.09
CA ASP A 38 -11.62 17.58 -5.67
C ASP A 38 -12.55 16.44 -5.24
N GLY A 39 -12.71 15.42 -6.09
CA GLY A 39 -13.50 14.24 -5.79
C GLY A 39 -12.89 13.37 -4.69
N LYS A 40 -13.51 12.23 -4.40
CA LYS A 40 -12.99 11.23 -3.47
C LYS A 40 -12.22 10.14 -4.21
N GLN A 41 -11.26 9.51 -3.52
CA GLN A 41 -10.55 8.33 -4.02
C GLN A 41 -11.54 7.24 -4.42
N LYS A 42 -11.25 6.55 -5.52
CA LYS A 42 -11.90 5.31 -5.95
C LYS A 42 -10.85 4.36 -6.51
N ILE A 43 -11.20 3.08 -6.58
CA ILE A 43 -10.40 2.05 -7.23
C ILE A 43 -10.82 1.94 -8.69
N TYR A 44 -9.84 2.04 -9.58
CA TYR A 44 -9.98 1.88 -11.01
C TYR A 44 -9.35 0.56 -11.45
N GLU A 45 -9.84 0.03 -12.56
CA GLU A 45 -9.31 -1.14 -13.23
C GLU A 45 -8.98 -0.82 -14.70
N THR A 46 -7.89 -1.39 -15.18
CA THR A 46 -7.52 -1.40 -16.61
C THR A 46 -7.02 -2.78 -17.01
N TYR A 47 -7.20 -3.12 -18.28
CA TYR A 47 -6.83 -4.41 -18.84
C TYR A 47 -5.93 -4.25 -20.05
N TYR A 48 -4.93 -5.12 -20.18
CA TYR A 48 -4.12 -5.22 -21.39
C TYR A 48 -4.79 -6.17 -22.38
N ARG A 49 -5.31 -5.62 -23.49
CA ARG A 49 -6.01 -6.36 -24.54
C ARG A 49 -5.63 -5.79 -25.90
N ASN A 50 -5.50 -6.64 -26.92
CA ASN A 50 -5.17 -6.19 -28.29
C ASN A 50 -3.89 -5.33 -28.36
N LYS A 51 -2.88 -5.70 -27.57
CA LYS A 51 -1.58 -5.00 -27.45
C LYS A 51 -1.65 -3.58 -26.86
N GLN A 52 -2.75 -3.21 -26.22
CA GLN A 52 -2.94 -1.91 -25.60
C GLN A 52 -3.65 -2.04 -24.24
N TRP A 53 -3.39 -1.09 -23.34
CA TRP A 53 -4.20 -0.96 -22.14
C TRP A 53 -5.53 -0.30 -22.49
N THR A 54 -6.62 -0.79 -21.91
CA THR A 54 -7.94 -0.17 -22.05
C THR A 54 -7.98 1.14 -21.27
N GLU A 55 -8.87 2.05 -21.67
CA GLU A 55 -9.20 3.22 -20.85
C GLU A 55 -9.59 2.76 -19.43
N PRO A 56 -9.04 3.39 -18.37
CA PRO A 56 -9.40 3.03 -17.01
C PRO A 56 -10.86 3.29 -16.70
N LYS A 57 -11.48 2.35 -16.01
CA LYS A 57 -12.84 2.49 -15.48
C LYS A 57 -12.85 2.25 -13.98
N ILE A 58 -13.80 2.83 -13.27
CA ILE A 58 -14.01 2.52 -11.85
C ILE A 58 -14.33 1.03 -11.75
N ALA A 59 -13.64 0.30 -10.87
CA ALA A 59 -13.89 -1.11 -10.63
C ALA A 59 -15.33 -1.29 -10.12
N SER A 60 -16.03 -2.35 -10.54
CA SER A 60 -17.48 -2.45 -10.30
C SER A 60 -17.87 -2.51 -8.82
N PHE A 61 -16.94 -2.92 -7.95
CA PHE A 61 -17.15 -2.94 -6.51
C PHE A 61 -16.87 -1.60 -5.83
N SER A 62 -16.23 -0.65 -6.52
CA SER A 62 -15.65 0.54 -5.89
C SER A 62 -16.65 1.69 -5.74
N THR A 63 -16.61 2.32 -4.58
CA THR A 63 -17.37 3.52 -4.21
C THR A 63 -16.44 4.65 -3.77
N ASP A 64 -17.02 5.80 -3.42
CA ASP A 64 -16.28 6.90 -2.79
C ASP A 64 -15.50 6.42 -1.55
N ARG A 65 -14.24 6.86 -1.44
CA ARG A 65 -13.33 6.56 -0.31
C ARG A 65 -12.93 5.09 -0.24
N ASP A 66 -12.75 4.49 -1.41
CA ASP A 66 -12.05 3.22 -1.56
C ASP A 66 -10.64 3.45 -2.06
N GLU A 67 -9.69 2.77 -1.43
CA GLU A 67 -8.28 2.96 -1.72
C GLU A 67 -7.43 1.72 -1.46
N ILE A 68 -6.23 1.73 -2.03
CA ILE A 68 -5.16 0.76 -1.77
C ILE A 68 -5.64 -0.68 -1.98
N ALA A 69 -6.08 -0.97 -3.21
CA ALA A 69 -6.42 -2.33 -3.62
C ALA A 69 -5.16 -3.17 -3.76
N LEU A 70 -5.08 -4.31 -3.08
CA LEU A 70 -3.95 -5.24 -3.12
C LEU A 70 -4.44 -6.66 -3.35
N PHE A 71 -3.85 -7.34 -4.34
CA PHE A 71 -4.18 -8.73 -4.66
C PHE A 71 -3.52 -9.70 -3.69
N THR A 72 -4.22 -10.79 -3.37
CA THR A 72 -3.58 -12.01 -2.90
C THR A 72 -2.77 -12.68 -4.01
N PRO A 73 -1.81 -13.56 -3.69
CA PRO A 73 -0.92 -14.19 -4.69
C PRO A 73 -1.66 -15.00 -5.76
N ASN A 74 -2.82 -15.56 -5.41
CA ASN A 74 -3.68 -16.29 -6.36
C ASN A 74 -4.40 -15.36 -7.36
N GLY A 75 -4.30 -14.03 -7.21
CA GLY A 75 -4.92 -13.03 -8.08
C GLY A 75 -6.45 -12.97 -8.03
N LYS A 76 -7.08 -13.66 -7.06
CA LYS A 76 -8.55 -13.78 -6.97
C LYS A 76 -9.15 -12.94 -5.85
N THR A 77 -8.46 -12.74 -4.74
CA THR A 77 -8.96 -11.90 -3.64
C THR A 77 -8.25 -10.56 -3.67
N VAL A 78 -9.01 -9.48 -3.49
CA VAL A 78 -8.47 -8.14 -3.31
C VAL A 78 -8.87 -7.64 -1.93
N TYR A 79 -7.87 -7.20 -1.16
CA TYR A 79 -8.08 -6.42 0.05
C TYR A 79 -7.91 -4.95 -0.27
N PHE A 80 -8.73 -4.10 0.34
CA PHE A 80 -8.69 -2.67 0.11
C PHE A 80 -9.22 -1.88 1.31
N GLY A 81 -8.76 -0.65 1.47
CA GLY A 81 -9.26 0.29 2.48
C GLY A 81 -10.58 0.91 2.04
N SER A 82 -11.53 1.05 2.95
CA SER A 82 -12.84 1.62 2.67
C SER A 82 -13.49 2.26 3.91
N GLU A 83 -14.20 3.38 3.70
CA GLU A 83 -15.05 4.03 4.71
C GLU A 83 -16.48 3.46 4.78
N ARG A 84 -16.80 2.38 4.04
CA ARG A 84 -18.12 1.75 4.12
C ARG A 84 -18.47 1.39 5.56
N PRO A 85 -19.74 1.58 5.98
CA PRO A 85 -20.17 1.22 7.32
C PRO A 85 -20.06 -0.29 7.53
N ILE A 86 -19.48 -0.70 8.65
CA ILE A 86 -19.48 -2.12 9.03
C ILE A 86 -20.88 -2.51 9.54
N PRO A 87 -21.46 -3.62 9.04
CA PRO A 87 -22.75 -4.10 9.52
C PRO A 87 -22.79 -4.27 11.04
N GLY A 88 -23.80 -3.70 11.69
CA GLY A 88 -23.96 -3.76 13.15
C GLY A 88 -23.09 -2.81 13.96
N ARG A 89 -22.18 -2.05 13.33
CA ARG A 89 -21.36 -1.01 13.97
C ARG A 89 -21.22 0.21 13.05
N PRO A 90 -22.27 1.03 12.89
CA PRO A 90 -22.26 2.15 11.96
C PRO A 90 -21.19 3.18 12.37
N ASN A 91 -20.36 3.59 11.41
CA ASN A 91 -19.38 4.65 11.61
C ASN A 91 -20.12 5.98 11.77
N LYS A 92 -20.05 6.57 12.98
CA LYS A 92 -20.71 7.84 13.34
C LYS A 92 -19.71 8.98 13.59
N GLY A 93 -18.41 8.72 13.39
CA GLY A 93 -17.31 9.64 13.60
C GLY A 93 -16.34 9.68 12.41
N ASN A 94 -15.19 10.33 12.55
CA ASN A 94 -14.25 10.65 11.47
C ASN A 94 -13.72 9.41 10.72
N PHE A 95 -13.39 9.59 9.43
CA PHE A 95 -12.40 8.90 8.56
C PHE A 95 -11.72 7.57 8.98
N ASP A 96 -12.41 6.62 9.61
CA ASP A 96 -11.83 5.30 9.88
C ASP A 96 -11.86 4.43 8.62
N ILE A 97 -10.70 4.33 7.95
CA ILE A 97 -10.50 3.35 6.89
C ILE A 97 -10.43 1.96 7.54
N ASN A 98 -11.29 1.07 7.04
CA ASN A 98 -11.33 -0.33 7.45
C ASN A 98 -10.99 -1.21 6.24
N ILE A 99 -10.50 -2.42 6.50
CA ILE A 99 -10.14 -3.35 5.43
C ILE A 99 -11.38 -4.14 4.99
N TRP A 100 -11.68 -4.04 3.70
CA TRP A 100 -12.70 -4.80 3.00
C TRP A 100 -12.04 -5.76 2.01
N LYS A 101 -12.78 -6.82 1.64
CA LYS A 101 -12.36 -7.73 0.59
C LYS A 101 -13.44 -7.96 -0.45
N THR A 102 -13.01 -8.22 -1.68
CA THR A 102 -13.85 -8.70 -2.78
C THR A 102 -13.13 -9.83 -3.52
N GLU A 103 -13.87 -10.69 -4.19
CA GLU A 103 -13.36 -11.83 -4.93
C GLU A 103 -13.68 -11.72 -6.43
N TRP A 104 -12.68 -12.04 -7.25
CA TRP A 104 -12.76 -12.11 -8.70
C TRP A 104 -13.10 -13.54 -9.13
N ASN A 105 -14.24 -13.72 -9.80
CA ASN A 105 -14.69 -15.03 -10.29
C ASN A 105 -14.34 -15.30 -11.77
N ASN A 106 -13.43 -14.51 -12.36
CA ASN A 106 -13.08 -14.45 -13.79
C ASN A 106 -14.02 -13.65 -14.69
N GLU A 107 -15.14 -13.16 -14.18
CA GLU A 107 -16.07 -12.33 -14.94
C GLU A 107 -16.44 -11.05 -14.20
N ASN A 108 -16.72 -11.16 -12.91
CA ASN A 108 -17.21 -10.09 -12.06
C ASN A 108 -16.54 -10.14 -10.68
N TRP A 109 -16.52 -8.97 -10.04
CA TRP A 109 -16.21 -8.84 -8.62
C TRP A 109 -17.43 -9.22 -7.77
N SER A 110 -17.20 -9.92 -6.67
CA SER A 110 -18.22 -10.15 -5.65
C SER A 110 -18.57 -8.85 -4.92
N GLU A 111 -19.74 -8.83 -4.26
CA GLU A 111 -20.04 -7.76 -3.29
C GLU A 111 -18.95 -7.72 -2.21
N PRO A 112 -18.40 -6.54 -1.88
CA PRO A 112 -17.42 -6.42 -0.83
C PRO A 112 -17.95 -6.82 0.55
N VAL A 113 -17.09 -7.45 1.36
CA VAL A 113 -17.36 -7.74 2.77
C VAL A 113 -16.24 -7.21 3.65
N PRO A 114 -16.53 -6.68 4.86
CA PRO A 114 -15.48 -6.20 5.76
C PRO A 114 -14.74 -7.37 6.39
N LEU A 115 -13.47 -7.17 6.73
CA LEU A 115 -12.74 -8.06 7.63
C LEU A 115 -13.35 -8.09 9.04
N PRO A 116 -13.12 -9.17 9.81
CA PRO A 116 -13.73 -9.35 11.13
C PRO A 116 -13.30 -8.28 12.16
N PRO A 117 -14.06 -8.10 13.26
CA PRO A 117 -13.85 -7.02 14.21
C PRO A 117 -12.53 -7.02 15.00
N HIS A 118 -11.78 -8.13 15.00
CA HIS A 118 -10.45 -8.17 15.61
C HIS A 118 -9.37 -7.59 14.69
N ILE A 119 -9.65 -7.45 13.39
CA ILE A 119 -8.85 -6.65 12.45
C ILE A 119 -9.41 -5.24 12.36
N ASN A 120 -10.69 -5.11 12.02
CA ASN A 120 -11.36 -3.83 11.82
C ASN A 120 -11.92 -3.27 13.13
N LYS A 121 -11.50 -2.06 13.53
CA LYS A 121 -12.12 -1.33 14.64
C LYS A 121 -12.68 0.00 14.14
N VAL A 122 -14.01 0.07 14.06
CA VAL A 122 -14.74 1.28 13.65
C VAL A 122 -15.07 2.13 14.86
N GLN A 123 -14.76 3.42 14.80
CA GLN A 123 -15.25 4.41 15.75
C GLN A 123 -16.78 4.44 15.79
N ALA A 124 -17.33 4.06 16.93
CA ALA A 124 -18.73 4.25 17.27
C ALA A 124 -18.97 5.63 17.91
N GLU A 125 -20.23 6.01 18.03
CA GLU A 125 -20.63 7.26 18.67
C GLU A 125 -20.13 7.34 20.11
N GLY A 126 -19.45 8.45 20.44
CA GLY A 126 -18.85 8.68 21.76
C GLY A 126 -17.45 8.11 21.95
N GLU A 127 -16.89 7.40 20.97
CA GLU A 127 -15.48 6.98 20.98
C GLU A 127 -14.59 8.09 20.40
N GLU A 128 -13.32 8.16 20.81
CA GLU A 128 -12.35 9.14 20.29
C GLU A 128 -11.63 8.60 19.07
N TRP A 129 -11.45 9.45 18.05
CA TRP A 129 -10.71 9.11 16.85
C TRP A 129 -9.19 9.24 17.09
N PRO A 130 -8.36 8.39 16.46
CA PRO A 130 -8.72 7.16 15.75
C PRO A 130 -8.89 6.00 16.71
N LEU A 131 -9.74 5.04 16.36
CA LEU A 131 -9.63 3.71 16.96
C LEU A 131 -8.55 2.91 16.22
N HIS A 132 -8.81 2.61 14.96
CA HIS A 132 -7.86 2.06 13.98
C HIS A 132 -8.12 2.75 12.64
N ASN A 133 -7.11 3.42 12.09
CA ASN A 133 -7.15 3.86 10.69
C ASN A 133 -6.21 2.97 9.87
N LEU A 134 -6.76 1.94 9.25
CA LEU A 134 -6.01 0.88 8.57
C LEU A 134 -5.75 1.26 7.11
N SER A 135 -4.52 1.09 6.66
CA SER A 135 -4.15 1.24 5.25
C SER A 135 -3.20 0.11 4.87
N TYR A 136 -3.24 -0.31 3.60
CA TYR A 136 -2.46 -1.43 3.07
C TYR A 136 -2.73 -2.75 3.81
N PHE A 137 -3.26 -3.76 3.13
CA PHE A 137 -3.39 -5.10 3.71
C PHE A 137 -2.68 -6.08 2.77
N TYR A 138 -1.36 -6.16 2.93
CA TYR A 138 -0.47 -6.77 1.95
C TYR A 138 -0.01 -8.16 2.37
N THR A 139 0.11 -9.06 1.42
CA THR A 139 0.63 -10.43 1.63
C THR A 139 1.32 -10.93 0.35
N ILE A 140 2.33 -11.79 0.52
CA ILE A 140 3.01 -12.47 -0.59
C ILE A 140 2.70 -13.97 -0.66
N ASP A 141 2.10 -14.54 0.40
CA ASP A 141 1.86 -15.97 0.56
C ASP A 141 0.37 -16.30 0.77
N GLY A 142 -0.46 -15.30 1.11
CA GLY A 142 -1.87 -15.48 1.46
C GLY A 142 -2.09 -15.92 2.91
N SER A 143 -1.04 -16.05 3.72
CA SER A 143 -1.10 -16.41 5.14
C SER A 143 -0.61 -15.30 6.07
N GLN A 144 0.54 -14.67 5.81
CA GLN A 144 1.02 -13.55 6.62
C GLN A 144 0.65 -12.22 5.96
N PHE A 145 0.02 -11.34 6.72
CA PHE A 145 -0.42 -10.02 6.27
C PHE A 145 0.25 -8.91 7.05
N TYR A 146 0.55 -7.82 6.37
CA TYR A 146 1.13 -6.61 6.93
C TYR A 146 0.22 -5.42 6.63
N THR A 147 0.04 -4.55 7.61
CA THR A 147 -0.82 -3.37 7.49
C THR A 147 -0.30 -2.19 8.29
N GLY A 148 -0.46 -0.98 7.76
CA GLY A 148 -0.22 0.23 8.53
C GLY A 148 -1.49 0.58 9.31
N SER A 149 -1.36 0.93 10.59
CA SER A 149 -2.49 1.39 11.39
C SER A 149 -2.10 2.57 12.28
N LEU A 150 -2.95 3.60 12.31
CA LEU A 150 -2.95 4.57 13.41
C LEU A 150 -3.91 4.07 14.49
N VAL A 151 -3.37 3.68 15.65
CA VAL A 151 -4.16 3.15 16.78
C VAL A 151 -4.36 4.19 17.88
N LYS A 152 -5.47 4.09 18.62
CA LYS A 152 -5.78 5.04 19.72
C LYS A 152 -4.61 5.17 20.70
N GLY A 153 -4.15 6.41 20.91
CA GLY A 153 -3.09 6.74 21.87
C GLY A 153 -1.67 6.56 21.33
N ALA A 154 -1.50 6.07 20.10
CA ALA A 154 -0.20 6.08 19.43
C ALA A 154 0.22 7.50 19.06
N LYS A 155 1.54 7.72 19.00
CA LYS A 155 2.14 8.99 18.56
C LYS A 155 2.21 9.12 17.03
N GLY A 156 2.01 8.02 16.32
CA GLY A 156 2.13 7.92 14.87
C GLY A 156 1.53 6.64 14.33
N MET A 157 1.65 6.47 13.00
CA MET A 157 1.32 5.22 12.34
C MET A 157 2.42 4.19 12.59
N ASP A 158 2.00 2.96 12.85
CA ASP A 158 2.86 1.79 13.00
C ASP A 158 2.47 0.70 12.00
N ILE A 159 3.42 -0.18 11.69
CA ILE A 159 3.18 -1.41 10.94
C ILE A 159 2.77 -2.54 11.90
N PHE A 160 1.69 -3.21 11.56
CA PHE A 160 1.17 -4.38 12.24
C PHE A 160 1.21 -5.60 11.32
N THR A 161 1.21 -6.77 11.93
CA THR A 161 1.15 -8.06 11.26
C THR A 161 0.02 -8.92 11.81
N THR A 162 -0.58 -9.75 10.96
CA THR A 162 -1.59 -10.76 11.34
C THR A 162 -1.47 -11.97 10.43
N THR A 163 -1.75 -13.16 10.97
CA THR A 163 -1.71 -14.41 10.23
C THR A 163 -3.14 -14.91 9.99
N LEU A 164 -3.43 -15.33 8.77
CA LEU A 164 -4.64 -16.05 8.40
C LEU A 164 -4.39 -17.55 8.51
N THR A 165 -5.02 -18.19 9.49
CA THR A 165 -4.93 -19.64 9.73
C THR A 165 -6.33 -20.19 9.92
N ASP A 166 -6.65 -21.30 9.23
CA ASP A 166 -7.97 -21.95 9.29
C ASP A 166 -9.16 -21.00 8.97
N GLY A 167 -8.92 -19.99 8.12
CA GLY A 167 -9.93 -19.01 7.71
C GLY A 167 -10.14 -17.85 8.69
N GLU A 168 -9.41 -17.83 9.80
CA GLU A 168 -9.48 -16.78 10.83
C GLU A 168 -8.16 -16.01 10.91
N PHE A 169 -8.25 -14.69 11.10
CA PHE A 169 -7.07 -13.87 11.34
C PHE A 169 -6.69 -13.89 12.83
N THR A 170 -5.41 -13.88 13.13
CA THR A 170 -4.94 -13.58 14.49
C THR A 170 -5.14 -12.10 14.79
N PRO A 171 -5.16 -11.68 16.07
CA PRO A 171 -5.09 -10.26 16.40
C PRO A 171 -3.89 -9.57 15.74
N LEU A 172 -4.03 -8.28 15.43
CA LEU A 172 -2.93 -7.46 14.93
C LEU A 172 -1.86 -7.31 16.01
N GLU A 173 -0.62 -7.63 15.65
CA GLU A 173 0.56 -7.44 16.50
C GLU A 173 1.48 -6.39 15.86
N PRO A 174 1.99 -5.40 16.62
CA PRO A 174 2.92 -4.42 16.06
C PRO A 174 4.25 -5.10 15.68
N LEU A 175 4.86 -4.66 14.59
CA LEU A 175 6.23 -5.03 14.27
C LEU A 175 7.22 -4.49 15.33
N PRO A 176 8.41 -5.11 15.47
CA PRO A 176 9.40 -4.69 16.46
C PRO A 176 9.94 -3.28 16.17
N ALA A 177 10.60 -2.69 17.17
CA ALA A 177 11.18 -1.34 17.11
C ALA A 177 12.27 -1.15 16.02
N ALA A 178 12.73 -2.25 15.42
CA ALA A 178 13.60 -2.21 14.24
C ALA A 178 12.87 -1.67 12.98
N VAL A 179 11.53 -1.78 12.96
CA VAL A 179 10.66 -1.26 11.90
C VAL A 179 9.84 -0.07 12.41
N ASN A 180 9.13 -0.22 13.53
CA ASN A 180 8.29 0.83 14.11
C ASN A 180 9.09 1.69 15.09
N THR A 181 9.50 2.88 14.68
CA THR A 181 10.29 3.76 15.55
C THR A 181 9.39 4.53 16.51
N GLU A 182 9.94 5.03 17.63
CA GLU A 182 9.11 5.77 18.59
C GLU A 182 8.78 7.20 18.12
N GLU A 183 9.65 7.77 17.29
CA GLU A 183 9.64 9.18 16.91
C GLU A 183 8.96 9.46 15.57
N PHE A 184 8.96 8.49 14.66
CA PHE A 184 8.51 8.69 13.28
C PHE A 184 7.27 7.85 12.98
N TRP A 185 6.68 8.09 11.80
CA TRP A 185 5.49 7.39 11.35
C TRP A 185 5.91 6.40 10.28
N GLU A 186 5.60 5.12 10.45
CA GLU A 186 5.83 4.08 9.46
C GLU A 186 4.52 3.53 8.90
N TYR A 187 4.41 3.54 7.57
CA TYR A 187 3.21 3.10 6.88
C TYR A 187 3.53 2.53 5.49
N ALA A 188 2.51 2.14 4.73
CA ALA A 188 2.65 1.53 3.40
C ALA A 188 3.60 0.30 3.34
N PRO A 189 3.36 -0.75 4.14
CA PRO A 189 4.22 -1.94 4.12
C PRO A 189 4.08 -2.73 2.81
N ILE A 190 5.20 -2.96 2.13
CA ILE A 190 5.33 -3.81 0.94
C ILE A 190 6.49 -4.76 1.12
N LEU A 191 6.27 -6.07 1.03
CA LEU A 191 7.37 -7.04 0.97
C LEU A 191 7.90 -7.22 -0.44
N SER A 192 9.21 -7.43 -0.51
CA SER A 192 9.88 -8.06 -1.64
C SER A 192 9.29 -9.43 -1.97
N PRO A 193 9.39 -9.90 -3.24
CA PRO A 193 8.82 -11.17 -3.67
C PRO A 193 9.35 -12.40 -2.94
N ASP A 194 10.56 -12.33 -2.40
CA ASP A 194 11.18 -13.39 -1.61
C ASP A 194 10.90 -13.28 -0.10
N GLY A 195 10.19 -12.22 0.33
CA GLY A 195 9.84 -11.97 1.73
C GLY A 195 10.98 -11.44 2.59
N ASN A 196 12.21 -11.36 2.08
CA ASN A 196 13.40 -11.06 2.89
C ASN A 196 13.52 -9.58 3.25
N TYR A 197 12.84 -8.71 2.50
CA TYR A 197 12.86 -7.26 2.67
C TYR A 197 11.45 -6.69 2.80
N LEU A 198 11.27 -5.80 3.77
CA LEU A 198 10.07 -5.00 4.00
C LEU A 198 10.35 -3.54 3.68
N PHE A 199 9.59 -2.98 2.76
CA PHE A 199 9.64 -1.57 2.38
C PHE A 199 8.52 -0.83 3.10
N THR A 200 8.83 0.34 3.65
CA THR A 200 7.89 1.21 4.34
C THR A 200 8.10 2.66 3.90
N GLN A 201 7.02 3.43 3.89
CA GLN A 201 7.07 4.88 3.83
C GLN A 201 7.32 5.42 5.24
N VAL A 202 8.25 6.36 5.39
CA VAL A 202 8.58 6.98 6.67
C VAL A 202 8.62 8.50 6.53
N TYR A 203 7.87 9.19 7.38
CA TYR A 203 7.73 10.65 7.34
C TYR A 203 8.88 11.35 8.07
N GLN A 204 9.66 12.17 7.34
CA GLN A 204 10.65 13.11 7.86
C GLN A 204 11.64 12.54 8.89
N ARG A 205 12.10 11.31 8.69
CA ARG A 205 13.16 10.73 9.52
C ARG A 205 14.48 11.48 9.32
N ASP A 206 15.22 11.70 10.39
CA ASP A 206 16.42 12.56 10.40
C ASP A 206 17.52 12.13 9.39
N ASP A 207 17.61 10.84 9.08
CA ASP A 207 18.55 10.28 8.10
C ASP A 207 17.96 10.18 6.67
N GLY A 208 16.83 10.85 6.46
CA GLY A 208 16.12 10.94 5.18
C GLY A 208 16.67 11.98 4.22
N LEU A 209 16.06 12.07 3.04
CA LEU A 209 16.32 13.05 2.00
C LEU A 209 15.28 14.19 1.97
N GLY A 210 14.13 14.01 2.63
CA GLY A 210 13.06 14.99 2.77
C GLY A 210 11.69 14.32 2.75
N GLY A 211 10.62 15.12 2.92
CA GLY A 211 9.24 14.64 2.77
C GLY A 211 8.94 13.29 3.43
N ASP A 212 8.30 12.43 2.66
CA ASP A 212 8.17 11.00 2.93
C ASP A 212 9.19 10.21 2.11
N ASP A 213 9.96 9.36 2.79
CA ASP A 213 10.99 8.55 2.15
C ASP A 213 10.63 7.08 2.20
N ILE A 214 11.11 6.31 1.22
CA ILE A 214 11.04 4.85 1.26
C ILE A 214 12.23 4.31 2.04
N TYR A 215 11.94 3.60 3.12
CA TYR A 215 12.89 2.82 3.89
C TYR A 215 12.71 1.34 3.62
N VAL A 216 13.77 0.57 3.86
CA VAL A 216 13.75 -0.89 3.76
C VAL A 216 14.35 -1.51 5.02
N SER A 217 13.72 -2.55 5.55
CA SER A 217 14.24 -3.45 6.58
C SER A 217 14.51 -4.82 5.96
N LYS A 218 15.48 -5.56 6.49
CA LYS A 218 15.87 -6.91 6.06
C LYS A 218 15.66 -7.89 7.20
N GLN A 219 15.19 -9.11 6.92
CA GLN A 219 15.20 -10.19 7.90
C GLN A 219 16.61 -10.80 8.05
N ASP A 220 17.02 -11.05 9.29
CA ASP A 220 18.20 -11.85 9.60
C ASP A 220 17.91 -13.37 9.44
N GLU A 221 18.94 -14.19 9.63
CA GLU A 221 18.84 -15.66 9.50
C GLU A 221 17.87 -16.30 10.53
N ASN A 222 17.51 -15.56 11.58
CA ASN A 222 16.57 -16.01 12.62
C ASN A 222 15.15 -15.47 12.39
N GLY A 223 14.92 -14.72 11.31
CA GLY A 223 13.64 -14.10 10.98
C GLY A 223 13.37 -12.76 11.68
N ASN A 224 14.35 -12.18 12.40
CA ASN A 224 14.19 -10.87 13.02
C ASN A 224 14.41 -9.76 11.99
N TRP A 225 13.59 -8.71 12.06
CA TRP A 225 13.80 -7.50 11.29
C TRP A 225 15.01 -6.71 11.81
N LEU A 226 15.91 -6.34 10.90
CA LEU A 226 17.01 -5.41 11.16
C LEU A 226 16.53 -3.95 11.10
N PRO A 227 17.21 -3.00 11.76
CA PRO A 227 16.87 -1.58 11.65
C PRO A 227 16.77 -1.12 10.19
N SER A 228 15.69 -0.43 9.86
CA SER A 228 15.45 0.02 8.49
C SER A 228 16.46 1.08 8.01
N LYS A 229 16.77 1.05 6.71
CA LYS A 229 17.72 1.95 6.05
C LYS A 229 17.02 2.70 4.92
N ASN A 230 17.36 3.98 4.73
CA ASN A 230 16.83 4.79 3.62
C ASN A 230 17.22 4.16 2.27
N LEU A 231 16.28 4.04 1.33
CA LEU A 231 16.51 3.38 0.03
C LEU A 231 17.39 4.21 -0.93
N GLY A 232 17.71 5.44 -0.54
CA GLY A 232 18.69 6.30 -1.19
C GLY A 232 18.17 7.05 -2.42
N PRO A 233 19.00 7.91 -3.01
CA PRO A 233 18.59 8.93 -3.98
C PRO A 233 18.21 8.38 -5.36
N LEU A 234 18.33 7.06 -5.57
CA LEU A 234 17.80 6.43 -6.77
C LEU A 234 16.27 6.48 -6.77
N VAL A 235 15.66 6.31 -5.60
CA VAL A 235 14.21 6.26 -5.41
C VAL A 235 13.75 7.53 -4.69
N ASN A 236 14.37 7.84 -3.56
CA ASN A 236 14.00 8.95 -2.70
C ASN A 236 14.49 10.30 -3.22
N SER A 237 13.80 11.37 -2.84
CA SER A 237 14.13 12.75 -3.18
C SER A 237 13.83 13.70 -2.00
N GLN A 238 13.73 15.00 -2.25
CA GLN A 238 13.29 15.96 -1.22
C GLN A 238 11.76 15.99 -1.05
N GLN A 239 11.05 15.17 -1.83
CA GLN A 239 9.59 15.14 -1.89
C GLN A 239 9.04 13.85 -1.26
N ASN A 240 7.79 13.50 -1.55
CA ASN A 240 7.12 12.34 -0.97
C ASN A 240 7.19 11.14 -1.94
N GLU A 241 7.85 10.08 -1.51
CA GLU A 241 7.88 8.79 -2.16
C GLU A 241 7.16 7.71 -1.34
N CYS A 242 6.50 6.79 -2.03
CA CYS A 242 5.73 5.71 -1.41
C CYS A 242 5.96 4.38 -2.16
N PRO A 243 6.24 3.26 -1.47
CA PRO A 243 6.36 1.96 -2.12
C PRO A 243 5.01 1.52 -2.68
N ALA A 244 5.00 0.98 -3.91
CA ALA A 244 3.77 0.53 -4.56
C ALA A 244 3.72 -0.99 -4.72
N GLY A 245 4.86 -1.65 -4.92
CA GLY A 245 4.91 -3.10 -5.14
C GLY A 245 6.08 -3.55 -6.00
N PHE A 246 5.94 -4.75 -6.53
CA PHE A 246 6.89 -5.34 -7.47
C PHE A 246 6.17 -5.84 -8.72
N SER A 247 6.90 -5.97 -9.83
CA SER A 247 6.41 -6.76 -10.95
C SER A 247 6.20 -8.22 -10.49
N PRO A 248 5.28 -8.98 -11.10
CA PRO A 248 4.99 -10.36 -10.68
C PRO A 248 6.22 -11.30 -10.69
N ASP A 249 7.20 -11.02 -11.54
CA ASP A 249 8.47 -11.76 -11.63
C ASP A 249 9.57 -11.21 -10.70
N GLY A 250 9.29 -10.15 -9.94
CA GLY A 250 10.23 -9.46 -9.05
C GLY A 250 11.31 -8.63 -9.75
N SER A 251 11.32 -8.56 -11.08
CA SER A 251 12.36 -7.87 -11.85
C SER A 251 12.36 -6.35 -11.67
N TYR A 252 11.20 -5.77 -11.33
CA TYR A 252 11.02 -4.33 -11.17
C TYR A 252 10.38 -3.99 -9.82
N PHE A 253 10.90 -2.95 -9.18
CA PHE A 253 10.31 -2.29 -8.04
C PHE A 253 9.45 -1.11 -8.53
N LEU A 254 8.24 -1.00 -7.99
CA LEU A 254 7.27 0.05 -8.28
C LEU A 254 7.17 0.98 -7.08
N PHE A 255 7.15 2.28 -7.33
CA PHE A 255 6.95 3.30 -6.29
C PHE A 255 6.26 4.52 -6.87
N PHE A 256 5.58 5.28 -6.01
CA PHE A 256 5.05 6.60 -6.33
C PHE A 256 6.07 7.68 -6.02
N ALA A 257 6.13 8.68 -6.88
CA ALA A 257 6.85 9.91 -6.65
C ALA A 257 6.17 11.06 -7.40
N PRO A 258 6.46 12.32 -7.08
CA PRO A 258 5.92 13.45 -7.83
C PRO A 258 6.42 13.47 -9.28
N ASN A 259 5.67 14.16 -10.14
CA ASN A 259 6.07 14.37 -11.54
C ASN A 259 7.41 15.10 -11.67
N ASN A 260 7.68 16.05 -10.77
CA ASN A 260 8.96 16.75 -10.68
C ASN A 260 9.55 16.55 -9.29
N LYS A 261 10.52 15.66 -9.15
CA LYS A 261 11.21 15.39 -7.88
C LYS A 261 11.96 16.60 -7.30
N ASN A 262 12.13 17.67 -8.09
CA ASN A 262 12.76 18.92 -7.65
C ASN A 262 11.75 20.06 -7.45
N SER A 263 10.44 19.82 -7.58
CA SER A 263 9.44 20.86 -7.31
C SER A 263 9.13 20.95 -5.83
N ASN A 264 9.22 22.13 -5.24
CA ASN A 264 8.73 22.39 -3.87
C ASN A 264 7.20 22.59 -3.83
N ASP A 265 6.46 21.96 -4.74
CA ASP A 265 5.01 22.06 -4.80
C ASP A 265 4.41 21.02 -3.83
N PRO A 266 3.83 21.44 -2.70
CA PRO A 266 3.25 20.50 -1.74
C PRO A 266 2.02 19.77 -2.31
N ASP A 267 1.43 20.29 -3.39
CA ASP A 267 0.27 19.69 -4.07
C ASP A 267 0.69 18.86 -5.30
N ALA A 268 1.99 18.58 -5.45
CA ALA A 268 2.50 17.84 -6.59
C ALA A 268 1.86 16.44 -6.67
N LYS A 269 1.12 16.21 -7.75
CA LYS A 269 0.46 14.94 -8.01
C LYS A 269 1.49 13.82 -8.17
N GLY A 270 1.33 12.77 -7.37
CA GLY A 270 2.12 11.55 -7.48
C GLY A 270 1.71 10.71 -8.69
N ARG A 271 2.68 10.02 -9.29
CA ARG A 271 2.45 8.97 -10.29
C ARG A 271 3.40 7.79 -10.04
N PRO A 272 3.09 6.60 -10.57
CA PRO A 272 3.96 5.43 -10.39
C PRO A 272 5.16 5.47 -11.33
N TYR A 273 6.30 4.99 -10.82
CA TYR A 273 7.55 4.77 -11.52
C TYR A 273 8.00 3.32 -11.31
N ILE A 274 8.82 2.81 -12.24
CA ILE A 274 9.51 1.53 -12.12
C ILE A 274 11.02 1.69 -12.22
N VAL A 275 11.73 0.86 -11.48
CA VAL A 275 13.18 0.66 -11.61
C VAL A 275 13.50 -0.82 -11.48
N LYS A 276 14.58 -1.30 -12.12
CA LYS A 276 15.00 -2.70 -11.93
C LYS A 276 15.33 -2.95 -10.46
N THR A 277 14.79 -4.02 -9.88
CA THR A 277 15.02 -4.38 -8.47
C THR A 277 16.50 -4.50 -8.15
N ALA A 278 17.29 -5.11 -9.05
CA ALA A 278 18.74 -5.22 -8.88
C ALA A 278 19.48 -3.87 -8.79
N ALA A 279 18.90 -2.78 -9.30
CA ALA A 279 19.50 -1.44 -9.19
C ALA A 279 19.42 -0.86 -7.77
N LEU A 280 18.55 -1.39 -6.91
CA LEU A 280 18.41 -1.00 -5.51
C LEU A 280 19.59 -1.45 -4.64
N GLN A 281 20.36 -2.46 -5.09
CA GLN A 281 21.55 -2.98 -4.39
C GLN A 281 21.28 -3.36 -2.92
N LEU A 282 20.13 -3.96 -2.64
CA LEU A 282 19.66 -4.26 -1.28
C LEU A 282 20.66 -5.06 -0.44
N ASP A 283 21.36 -6.03 -1.03
CA ASP A 283 22.40 -6.78 -0.32
C ASP A 283 23.56 -5.92 0.15
N THR A 284 23.96 -4.90 -0.63
CA THR A 284 25.03 -3.99 -0.23
C THR A 284 24.56 -3.02 0.85
N LEU A 285 23.27 -2.69 0.88
CA LEU A 285 22.70 -1.78 1.87
C LEU A 285 22.81 -2.34 3.29
N PHE A 286 22.80 -3.67 3.48
CA PHE A 286 22.86 -4.35 4.79
C PHE A 286 24.18 -5.07 5.08
N LYS A 287 25.25 -4.78 4.32
CA LYS A 287 26.61 -5.22 4.64
C LYS A 287 27.30 -4.31 5.63
#